data_AF-A0A7S0F1N2-F1
#
_entry.id   AF-A0A7S0F1N2-F1
#
_cell.length_a   1.000
_cell.length_b   1.000
_cell.length_c   1.000
_cell.angle_alpha   90.00
_cell.angle_beta   90.00
_cell.angle_gamma   90.00
#
_symmetry.space_group_name_H-M   'P 1'
#
loop_
_entity.id
_entity.type
_entity.pdbx_description
1 polymer ?
#
loop_
_entity_poly.entity_id
_entity_poly.type
_entity_poly.pdbx_seq_one_letter_code
_entity_poly.pdbx_strand_id
1 'polypeptide(L)'
;HHCPPFEVVQHDHDLDDAPARGLVRYDLIEEYSAALLPRGFNKGRRSQVMSAPVELTAGWQPPVFSKTPEEKAALRQLLSMHVLFSELPSTDIEVLLDAFQGLRFLPGARIITQGDIGKSFYFLQSGGCAISVQGQGVVSRAGPGDCFGELALLYDSPRAATVEAVSRCNCWSLELWTFKRIVKGNAMRRNARHHAFLDRVPVLASLGRYEQCRLLEAIRTQHVSEGEEIIREGSYGSAFYIIEEGEVRCSQQGSSHEICRRLVASDFFGERALLSTERRAATVTA
;
A
#
# COMPACT_ATOMS: atom_id res chain seq x y z
N HIS A 1 -37.50 -34.92 3.10
CA HIS A 1 -36.03 -35.05 2.94
C HIS A 1 -35.38 -33.86 3.65
N HIS A 2 -35.17 -33.98 4.97
CA HIS A 2 -33.88 -34.25 5.63
C HIS A 2 -32.92 -33.04 5.65
N CYS A 3 -33.01 -32.28 6.75
CA CYS A 3 -31.94 -31.43 7.28
C CYS A 3 -31.55 -32.04 8.64
N PRO A 4 -30.28 -32.36 8.91
CA PRO A 4 -29.87 -32.94 10.19
C PRO A 4 -29.74 -31.85 11.27
N PRO A 5 -29.98 -32.17 12.55
CA PRO A 5 -29.74 -31.24 13.67
C PRO A 5 -28.26 -31.24 14.09
N PHE A 6 -27.75 -30.07 14.46
CA PHE A 6 -26.45 -29.88 15.10
C PHE A 6 -26.59 -30.05 16.62
N GLU A 7 -25.72 -30.87 17.22
CA GLU A 7 -25.58 -31.04 18.67
C GLU A 7 -24.65 -29.95 19.25
N VAL A 8 -25.12 -29.31 20.32
CA VAL A 8 -24.35 -28.41 21.18
C VAL A 8 -23.90 -29.23 22.39
N VAL A 9 -22.59 -29.41 22.56
CA VAL A 9 -22.03 -30.04 23.76
C VAL A 9 -21.44 -28.94 24.65
N GLN A 10 -22.14 -28.67 25.75
CA GLN A 10 -21.59 -27.99 26.93
C GLN A 10 -20.68 -28.99 27.66
N HIS A 11 -19.46 -28.57 28.01
CA HIS A 11 -18.61 -29.35 28.91
C HIS A 11 -18.73 -28.77 30.32
N ASP A 12 -19.42 -29.50 31.19
CA ASP A 12 -19.44 -29.29 32.63
C ASP A 12 -18.09 -29.62 33.25
N HIS A 13 -17.72 -28.80 34.23
CA HIS A 13 -16.66 -29.01 35.19
C HIS A 13 -17.03 -30.15 36.14
N ASP A 14 -16.17 -31.14 36.29
CA ASP A 14 -16.04 -31.87 37.56
C ASP A 14 -14.56 -32.27 37.79
N LEU A 15 -14.08 -31.90 38.96
CA LEU A 15 -12.76 -32.18 39.54
C LEU A 15 -12.89 -33.36 40.52
N ASP A 16 -11.73 -34.00 40.75
CA ASP A 16 -11.36 -34.96 41.81
C ASP A 16 -11.39 -36.45 41.42
N ASP A 17 -10.23 -37.11 41.29
CA ASP A 17 -9.50 -37.72 42.42
C ASP A 17 -8.15 -38.38 41.96
N ALA A 18 -7.15 -38.39 42.84
CA ALA A 18 -5.70 -38.65 42.62
C ALA A 18 -5.29 -40.17 42.51
N PRO A 19 -4.00 -40.64 42.54
CA PRO A 19 -2.68 -39.97 42.60
C PRO A 19 -1.50 -40.59 41.76
N ALA A 20 -0.46 -39.77 41.59
CA ALA A 20 0.99 -40.06 41.57
C ALA A 20 1.54 -41.29 40.81
N ARG A 21 2.14 -41.08 39.62
CA ARG A 21 3.40 -41.72 39.20
C ARG A 21 4.18 -40.85 38.21
N GLY A 22 5.45 -40.62 38.51
CA GLY A 22 6.48 -40.32 37.52
C GLY A 22 6.90 -38.86 37.43
N LEU A 23 7.99 -38.53 38.11
CA LEU A 23 8.84 -37.38 37.77
C LEU A 23 9.26 -37.48 36.30
N VAL A 24 8.63 -36.70 35.42
CA VAL A 24 9.17 -36.44 34.09
C VAL A 24 10.03 -35.19 34.19
N ARG A 25 11.34 -35.39 34.08
CA ARG A 25 12.35 -34.34 33.92
C ARG A 25 11.90 -33.32 32.88
N TYR A 26 11.87 -32.05 33.26
CA TYR A 26 11.63 -30.90 32.38
C TYR A 26 12.80 -30.60 31.40
N ASP A 27 13.66 -31.58 31.14
CA ASP A 27 14.89 -31.40 30.34
C ASP A 27 14.70 -31.77 28.86
N LEU A 28 13.52 -32.26 28.44
CA LEU A 28 13.28 -32.79 27.09
C LEU A 28 12.55 -31.84 26.12
N ILE A 29 12.18 -30.63 26.54
CA ILE A 29 11.47 -29.67 25.67
C ILE A 29 12.45 -28.78 24.87
N GLU A 30 13.69 -28.59 25.32
CA GLU A 30 14.65 -27.76 24.57
C GLU A 30 15.16 -28.45 23.29
N GLU A 31 15.36 -29.77 23.30
CA GLU A 31 15.93 -30.51 22.16
C GLU A 31 14.97 -30.63 20.97
N TYR A 32 13.65 -30.71 21.20
CA TYR A 32 12.67 -30.83 20.11
C TYR A 32 12.35 -29.49 19.41
N SER A 33 12.67 -28.35 20.03
CA SER A 33 12.41 -27.02 19.43
C SER A 33 13.42 -26.64 18.34
N ALA A 34 14.64 -27.19 18.39
CA ALA A 34 15.72 -26.83 17.47
C ALA A 34 15.61 -27.51 16.10
N ALA A 35 14.95 -28.66 16.02
CA ALA A 35 14.85 -29.47 14.80
C ALA A 35 13.75 -29.01 13.82
N LEU A 36 12.82 -28.17 14.26
CA LEU A 36 11.72 -27.61 13.45
C LEU A 36 12.03 -26.24 12.85
N LEU A 37 13.20 -25.68 13.15
CA LEU A 37 13.60 -24.39 12.61
C LEU A 37 14.22 -24.57 11.22
N PRO A 38 13.70 -23.91 10.17
CA PRO A 38 14.27 -23.99 8.84
C PRO A 38 15.74 -23.57 8.86
N ARG A 39 16.59 -24.26 8.08
CA ARG A 39 18.02 -23.94 8.00
C ARG A 39 18.21 -22.47 7.63
N GLY A 40 18.79 -21.69 8.55
CA GLY A 40 18.93 -20.23 8.44
C GLY A 40 18.05 -19.42 9.41
N PHE A 41 17.23 -20.06 10.26
CA PHE A 41 16.46 -19.37 11.28
C PHE A 41 17.38 -18.77 12.35
N ASN A 42 17.63 -17.47 12.25
CA ASN A 42 18.50 -16.77 13.17
C ASN A 42 17.75 -16.53 14.49
N LYS A 43 18.09 -17.26 15.57
CA LYS A 43 17.61 -17.07 16.96
C LYS A 43 18.09 -15.76 17.60
N GLY A 44 18.52 -14.78 16.79
CA GLY A 44 18.95 -13.47 17.27
C GLY A 44 17.80 -12.72 17.94
N ARG A 45 18.14 -11.89 18.92
CA ARG A 45 17.17 -10.99 19.58
C ARG A 45 16.56 -10.06 18.53
N ARG A 46 15.25 -10.10 18.34
CA ARG A 46 14.54 -9.15 17.48
C ARG A 46 14.79 -7.72 18.00
N SER A 47 15.47 -6.90 17.21
CA SER A 47 15.65 -5.48 17.51
C SER A 47 14.42 -4.70 17.05
N GLN A 48 14.05 -3.69 17.82
CA GLN A 48 13.04 -2.73 17.39
C GLN A 48 13.63 -1.83 16.30
N VAL A 49 12.82 -1.49 15.31
CA VAL A 49 13.14 -0.49 14.28
C VAL A 49 12.21 0.71 14.47
N MET A 50 12.75 1.91 14.24
CA MET A 50 12.02 3.16 14.37
C MET A 50 12.13 3.96 13.08
N SER A 51 11.21 4.87 12.88
CA SER A 51 11.20 5.79 11.75
C SER A 51 10.90 7.18 12.30
N ALA A 52 11.77 8.14 12.05
CA ALA A 52 11.56 9.50 12.51
C ALA A 52 10.26 10.10 11.92
N PRO A 53 9.52 10.89 12.72
CA PRO A 53 8.26 11.46 12.29
C PRO A 53 8.48 12.43 11.13
N VAL A 54 7.54 12.40 10.18
CA VAL A 54 7.59 13.25 8.99
C VAL A 54 6.89 14.56 9.29
N GLU A 55 7.63 15.65 9.33
CA GLU A 55 7.08 16.99 9.39
C GLU A 55 6.75 17.50 7.98
N LEU A 56 5.50 17.91 7.77
CA LEU A 56 5.07 18.56 6.54
C LEU A 56 5.24 20.07 6.72
N THR A 57 6.25 20.62 6.06
CA THR A 57 6.55 22.05 6.09
C THR A 57 5.70 22.79 5.05
N ALA A 58 5.09 23.91 5.46
CA ALA A 58 4.30 24.73 4.55
C ALA A 58 5.17 25.25 3.40
N GLY A 59 4.66 25.14 2.17
CA GLY A 59 5.38 25.60 0.97
C GLY A 59 6.49 24.67 0.47
N TRP A 60 6.75 23.53 1.12
CA TRP A 60 7.65 22.53 0.55
C TRP A 60 7.08 21.97 -0.74
N GLN A 61 7.91 21.88 -1.77
CA GLN A 61 7.58 21.27 -3.05
C GLN A 61 8.49 20.08 -3.30
N PRO A 62 7.96 18.99 -3.87
CA PRO A 62 8.79 17.86 -4.27
C PRO A 62 9.79 18.31 -5.33
N PRO A 63 11.03 17.81 -5.29
CA PRO A 63 12.00 18.09 -6.34
C PRO A 63 11.51 17.53 -7.67
N VAL A 64 11.85 18.20 -8.77
CA VAL A 64 11.52 17.78 -10.13
C VAL A 64 12.81 17.64 -10.91
N PHE A 65 13.08 16.43 -11.38
CA PHE A 65 14.21 16.13 -12.24
C PHE A 65 13.72 15.77 -13.64
N SER A 66 14.27 16.44 -14.65
CA SER A 66 13.95 16.22 -16.06
C SER A 66 14.23 14.78 -16.48
N LYS A 67 13.28 14.17 -17.21
CA LYS A 67 13.35 12.82 -17.76
C LYS A 67 12.68 12.81 -19.13
N THR A 68 13.13 11.97 -20.04
CA THR A 68 12.40 11.77 -21.30
C THR A 68 11.09 11.01 -21.05
N PRO A 69 10.10 11.10 -21.96
CA PRO A 69 8.87 10.31 -21.86
C PRO A 69 9.13 8.80 -21.74
N GLU A 70 10.14 8.30 -22.44
CA GLU A 70 10.54 6.89 -22.43
C GLU A 70 11.15 6.49 -21.08
N GLU A 71 12.02 7.34 -20.51
CA GLU A 71 12.57 7.13 -19.17
C GLU A 71 11.48 7.11 -18.09
N LYS A 72 10.53 8.05 -18.18
CA LYS A 72 9.39 8.13 -17.26
C LYS A 72 8.48 6.90 -17.39
N ALA A 73 8.24 6.42 -18.61
CA ALA A 73 7.46 5.19 -18.86
C ALA A 73 8.14 3.94 -18.28
N ALA A 74 9.45 3.77 -18.53
CA ALA A 74 10.21 2.65 -18.00
C ALA A 74 10.26 2.65 -16.46
N LEU A 75 10.48 3.82 -15.85
CA LEU A 75 10.48 3.96 -14.39
C LEU A 75 9.09 3.66 -13.80
N ARG A 76 8.00 4.08 -14.47
CA ARG A 76 6.63 3.77 -14.05
C ARG A 76 6.39 2.26 -13.99
N GLN A 77 6.87 1.51 -14.98
CA GLN A 77 6.77 0.05 -15.00
C GLN A 77 7.54 -0.60 -13.84
N LEU A 78 8.73 -0.08 -13.50
CA LEU A 78 9.50 -0.56 -12.35
C LEU A 78 8.76 -0.30 -11.02
N LEU A 79 8.17 0.88 -10.87
CA LEU A 79 7.40 1.23 -9.66
C LEU A 79 6.16 0.35 -9.52
N SER A 80 5.43 0.06 -10.61
CA SER A 80 4.21 -0.78 -10.52
C SER A 80 4.48 -2.21 -10.06
N MET A 81 5.69 -2.72 -10.28
CA MET A 81 6.09 -4.08 -9.88
C MET A 81 6.60 -4.15 -8.43
N HIS A 82 6.96 -3.01 -7.82
CA HIS A 82 7.65 -2.98 -6.54
C HIS A 82 6.67 -2.75 -5.38
N VAL A 83 6.76 -3.59 -4.34
CA VAL A 83 5.81 -3.65 -3.21
C VAL A 83 5.59 -2.31 -2.47
N LEU A 84 6.61 -1.44 -2.42
CA LEU A 84 6.47 -0.13 -1.76
C LEU A 84 5.65 0.89 -2.57
N PHE A 85 5.47 0.65 -3.86
CA PHE A 85 4.88 1.63 -4.78
C PHE A 85 3.64 1.10 -5.50
N SER A 86 3.46 -0.21 -5.62
CA SER A 86 2.37 -0.84 -6.37
C SER A 86 0.96 -0.50 -5.87
N GLU A 87 0.82 -0.13 -4.59
CA GLU A 87 -0.47 0.25 -3.99
C GLU A 87 -0.68 1.77 -3.93
N LEU A 88 0.28 2.57 -4.40
CA LEU A 88 0.14 4.02 -4.39
C LEU A 88 -0.79 4.47 -5.53
N PRO A 89 -1.66 5.47 -5.29
CA PRO A 89 -2.46 6.08 -6.34
C PRO A 89 -1.61 6.59 -7.50
N SER A 90 -2.15 6.57 -8.71
CA SER A 90 -1.49 7.06 -9.92
C SER A 90 -0.99 8.51 -9.77
N THR A 91 -1.77 9.37 -9.11
CA THR A 91 -1.38 10.75 -8.82
C THR A 91 -0.14 10.86 -7.92
N ASP A 92 0.02 9.95 -6.95
CA ASP A 92 1.20 9.89 -6.10
C ASP A 92 2.42 9.36 -6.89
N ILE A 93 2.19 8.37 -7.75
CA ILE A 93 3.22 7.82 -8.65
C ILE A 93 3.75 8.91 -9.60
N GLU A 94 2.90 9.74 -10.20
CA GLU A 94 3.36 10.82 -11.09
C GLU A 94 4.30 11.80 -10.40
N VAL A 95 3.97 12.19 -9.16
CA VAL A 95 4.84 13.08 -8.37
C VAL A 95 6.15 12.39 -8.00
N LEU A 96 6.11 11.09 -7.67
CA LEU A 96 7.31 10.31 -7.39
C LEU A 96 8.21 10.17 -8.61
N LEU A 97 7.64 9.91 -9.78
CA LEU A 97 8.37 9.80 -11.04
C LEU A 97 9.18 11.07 -11.31
N ASP A 98 8.63 12.24 -11.03
CA ASP A 98 9.32 13.52 -11.19
C ASP A 98 10.42 13.70 -10.13
N ALA A 99 10.22 13.20 -8.92
CA ALA A 99 11.16 13.27 -7.80
C ALA A 99 12.36 12.32 -7.87
N PHE A 100 12.32 11.28 -8.71
CA PHE A 100 13.49 10.41 -8.92
C PHE A 100 14.63 11.16 -9.63
N GLN A 101 15.84 11.06 -9.11
CA GLN A 101 17.04 11.64 -9.72
C GLN A 101 17.82 10.58 -10.51
N GLY A 102 18.24 10.90 -11.73
CA GLY A 102 19.16 10.05 -12.50
C GLY A 102 20.60 10.21 -12.01
N LEU A 103 21.25 9.11 -11.64
CA LEU A 103 22.63 9.06 -11.18
C LEU A 103 23.45 8.09 -12.03
N ARG A 104 24.73 8.44 -12.26
CA ARG A 104 25.67 7.60 -13.02
C ARG A 104 26.86 7.23 -12.16
N PHE A 105 27.22 5.96 -12.16
CA PHE A 105 28.34 5.42 -11.39
C PHE A 105 29.34 4.72 -12.32
N LEU A 106 30.63 4.96 -12.08
CA LEU A 106 31.71 4.26 -12.77
C LEU A 106 32.01 2.92 -12.09
N PRO A 107 32.63 1.96 -12.81
CA PRO A 107 33.11 0.72 -12.18
C PRO A 107 34.00 1.01 -10.98
N GLY A 108 33.81 0.26 -9.89
CA GLY A 108 34.48 0.44 -8.59
C GLY A 108 33.86 1.51 -7.68
N ALA A 109 32.86 2.27 -8.14
CA ALA A 109 32.19 3.25 -7.29
C ALA A 109 31.29 2.56 -6.26
N ARG A 110 31.44 2.94 -4.99
CA ARG A 110 30.54 2.50 -3.90
C ARG A 110 29.28 3.36 -3.89
N ILE A 111 28.15 2.75 -4.19
CA ILE A 111 26.83 3.39 -4.20
C ILE A 111 26.23 3.41 -2.79
N ILE A 112 26.43 2.32 -2.05
CA ILE A 112 26.04 2.17 -0.65
C ILE A 112 27.21 1.57 0.11
N THR A 113 27.49 2.06 1.31
CA THR A 113 28.43 1.43 2.25
C THR A 113 27.66 0.82 3.41
N GLN A 114 28.00 -0.42 3.78
CA GLN A 114 27.43 -1.08 4.95
C GLN A 114 27.71 -0.27 6.22
N GLY A 115 26.71 -0.20 7.11
CA GLY A 115 26.79 0.53 8.38
C GLY A 115 26.40 2.00 8.29
N ASP A 116 26.44 2.61 7.09
CA ASP A 116 26.00 3.99 6.91
C ASP A 116 24.49 4.12 7.18
N ILE A 117 24.07 5.31 7.59
CA ILE A 117 22.64 5.62 7.69
C ILE A 117 22.13 5.88 6.27
N GLY A 118 21.33 4.93 5.76
CA GLY A 118 20.72 5.05 4.45
C GLY A 118 19.64 6.11 4.42
N LYS A 119 19.70 7.02 3.44
CA LYS A 119 18.65 8.03 3.20
C LYS A 119 18.09 8.01 1.77
N SER A 120 18.47 7.02 0.97
CA SER A 120 18.04 6.93 -0.41
C SER A 120 17.78 5.50 -0.82
N PHE A 121 16.89 5.35 -1.78
CA PHE A 121 16.58 4.10 -2.46
C PHE A 121 17.03 4.21 -3.92
N TYR A 122 17.38 3.08 -4.55
CA TYR A 122 17.88 3.06 -5.92
C TYR A 122 17.21 1.96 -6.75
N PHE A 123 16.89 2.29 -8.00
CA PHE A 123 16.63 1.33 -9.08
C PHE A 123 17.81 1.34 -10.05
N LEU A 124 18.30 0.16 -10.44
CA LEU A 124 19.35 0.01 -11.44
C LEU A 124 18.72 -0.03 -12.84
N GLN A 125 18.93 1.00 -13.64
CA GLN A 125 18.42 1.07 -15.01
C GLN A 125 19.30 0.28 -15.99
N SER A 126 20.62 0.38 -15.84
CA SER A 126 21.57 -0.34 -16.68
C SER A 126 22.90 -0.54 -15.94
N GLY A 127 23.65 -1.57 -16.31
CA GLY A 127 24.93 -1.91 -15.68
C GLY A 127 24.78 -3.09 -14.72
N GLY A 128 25.70 -3.23 -13.79
CA GLY A 128 25.68 -4.28 -12.78
C GLY A 128 26.38 -3.85 -11.50
N CYS A 129 25.89 -4.36 -10.37
CA CYS A 129 26.47 -4.11 -9.06
C CYS A 129 26.78 -5.42 -8.33
N ALA A 130 27.83 -5.42 -7.52
CA ALA A 130 28.11 -6.46 -6.54
C ALA A 130 27.63 -5.99 -5.15
N ILE A 131 26.93 -6.87 -4.43
CA ILE A 131 26.43 -6.63 -3.08
C ILE A 131 27.26 -7.49 -2.13
N SER A 132 27.90 -6.84 -1.16
CA SER A 132 28.80 -7.52 -0.22
C SER A 132 28.49 -7.18 1.23
N VAL A 133 28.72 -8.15 2.11
CA VAL A 133 28.56 -8.01 3.56
C VAL A 133 29.92 -8.25 4.23
N GLN A 134 30.29 -7.37 5.15
CA GLN A 134 31.51 -7.48 5.94
C GLN A 134 31.58 -8.84 6.63
N GLY A 135 32.67 -9.57 6.41
CA GLY A 135 32.88 -10.93 6.93
C GLY A 135 32.29 -12.06 6.08
N GLN A 136 31.47 -11.76 5.06
CA GLN A 136 30.87 -12.76 4.16
C GLN A 136 31.29 -12.59 2.70
N GLY A 137 31.85 -11.44 2.31
CA GLY A 137 32.23 -11.16 0.93
C GLY A 137 31.01 -10.83 0.07
N VAL A 138 31.07 -11.14 -1.23
CA VAL A 138 29.96 -10.89 -2.17
C VAL A 138 28.86 -11.91 -1.93
N VAL A 139 27.69 -11.45 -1.50
CA VAL A 139 26.52 -12.29 -1.17
C VAL A 139 25.47 -12.29 -2.26
N SER A 140 25.45 -11.26 -3.12
CA SER A 140 24.51 -11.13 -4.23
C SER A 140 25.03 -10.20 -5.32
N ARG A 141 24.36 -10.15 -6.46
CA ARG A 141 24.60 -9.22 -7.57
C ARG A 141 23.27 -8.62 -8.02
N ALA A 142 23.29 -7.37 -8.44
CA ALA A 142 22.13 -6.67 -8.99
C ALA A 142 22.37 -6.33 -10.47
N GLY A 143 21.35 -6.52 -11.29
CA GLY A 143 21.30 -6.17 -12.70
C GLY A 143 20.17 -5.19 -13.03
N PRO A 144 19.99 -4.86 -14.33
CA PRO A 144 18.94 -3.94 -14.76
C PRO A 144 17.55 -4.39 -14.30
N GLY A 145 16.79 -3.46 -13.71
CA GLY A 145 15.48 -3.71 -13.11
C GLY A 145 15.51 -4.01 -11.62
N ASP A 146 16.66 -4.41 -11.07
CA ASP A 146 16.80 -4.64 -9.64
C ASP A 146 16.84 -3.31 -8.86
N CYS A 147 16.51 -3.39 -7.59
CA CYS A 147 16.57 -2.27 -6.67
C CYS A 147 17.38 -2.63 -5.42
N PHE A 148 17.83 -1.60 -4.70
CA PHE A 148 18.52 -1.79 -3.45
C PHE A 148 18.39 -0.57 -2.53
N GLY A 149 18.41 -0.84 -1.23
CA GLY A 149 18.34 0.20 -0.21
C GLY A 149 16.92 0.63 0.15
N GLU A 150 15.92 -0.15 -0.25
CA GLU A 150 14.49 0.00 -0.01
C GLU A 150 14.13 0.01 1.47
N LEU A 151 14.86 -0.74 2.29
CA LEU A 151 14.65 -0.74 3.75
C LEU A 151 14.87 0.65 4.37
N ALA A 152 15.71 1.48 3.75
CA ALA A 152 15.90 2.86 4.20
C ALA A 152 14.65 3.72 3.96
N LEU A 153 13.71 3.32 3.10
CA LEU A 153 12.41 4.01 2.94
C LEU A 153 11.46 3.79 4.12
N LEU A 154 11.58 2.65 4.79
CA LEU A 154 10.67 2.25 5.85
C LEU A 154 11.15 2.72 7.24
N TYR A 155 12.41 2.47 7.56
CA TYR A 155 12.96 2.68 8.90
C TYR A 155 14.36 3.28 8.87
N ASP A 156 14.69 4.01 9.93
CA ASP A 156 16.04 4.51 10.15
C ASP A 156 16.91 3.32 10.61
N SER A 157 17.53 2.64 9.64
CA SER A 157 18.41 1.50 9.90
C SER A 157 19.75 1.64 9.18
N PRO A 158 20.85 1.18 9.80
CA PRO A 158 22.14 1.07 9.11
C PRO A 158 22.03 0.18 7.88
N ARG A 159 22.76 0.53 6.82
CA ARG A 159 22.83 -0.28 5.60
C ARG A 159 23.35 -1.68 5.92
N ALA A 160 22.60 -2.71 5.52
CA ALA A 160 22.96 -4.10 5.79
C ALA A 160 24.14 -4.60 4.95
N ALA A 161 24.39 -3.99 3.79
CA ALA A 161 25.40 -4.40 2.83
C ALA A 161 26.01 -3.21 2.10
N THR A 162 27.19 -3.40 1.53
CA THR A 162 27.86 -2.48 0.61
C THR A 162 27.46 -2.84 -0.82
N VAL A 163 27.13 -1.84 -1.64
CA VAL A 163 26.81 -1.99 -3.06
C VAL A 163 27.85 -1.26 -3.88
N GLU A 164 28.58 -1.99 -4.73
CA GLU A 164 29.64 -1.44 -5.59
C GLU A 164 29.31 -1.71 -7.06
N ALA A 165 29.50 -0.70 -7.91
CA ALA A 165 29.29 -0.84 -9.35
C ALA A 165 30.40 -1.71 -9.97
N VAL A 166 30.03 -2.82 -10.63
CA VAL A 166 30.99 -3.66 -11.36
C VAL A 166 31.18 -3.23 -12.81
N SER A 167 30.22 -2.48 -13.35
CA SER A 167 30.28 -1.85 -14.67
C SER A 167 29.79 -0.40 -14.58
N ARG A 168 29.71 0.32 -15.71
CA ARG A 168 29.08 1.64 -15.71
C ARG A 168 27.59 1.48 -15.42
N CYS A 169 27.13 2.07 -14.32
CA CYS A 169 25.74 1.96 -13.88
C CYS A 169 25.00 3.27 -14.08
N ASN A 170 23.76 3.18 -14.58
CA ASN A 170 22.78 4.26 -14.52
C ASN A 170 21.71 3.84 -13.53
N CYS A 171 21.42 4.69 -12.55
CA CYS A 171 20.46 4.41 -11.48
C CYS A 171 19.46 5.55 -11.36
N TRP A 172 18.23 5.21 -10.95
CA TRP A 172 17.27 6.19 -10.43
C TRP A 172 17.34 6.19 -8.91
N SER A 173 17.48 7.36 -8.30
CA SER A 173 17.54 7.51 -6.84
C SER A 173 16.35 8.30 -6.31
N LEU A 174 15.77 7.85 -5.20
CA LEU A 174 14.73 8.58 -4.46
C LEU A 174 15.16 8.75 -3.01
N GLU A 175 15.07 9.97 -2.52
CA GLU A 175 15.42 10.33 -1.15
C GLU A 175 14.28 10.03 -0.17
N LEU A 176 14.65 9.55 1.02
CA LEU A 176 13.75 9.09 2.08
C LEU A 176 12.71 10.13 2.46
N TRP A 177 13.16 11.35 2.77
CA TRP A 177 12.27 12.40 3.24
C TRP A 177 11.38 12.90 2.13
N THR A 178 11.87 12.96 0.89
CA THR A 178 11.07 13.24 -0.30
C THR A 178 9.94 12.22 -0.46
N PHE A 179 10.24 10.91 -0.45
CA PHE A 179 9.22 9.85 -0.51
C PHE A 179 8.17 10.00 0.60
N LYS A 180 8.64 10.08 1.85
CA LYS A 180 7.79 10.19 3.04
C LYS A 180 6.88 11.41 3.00
N ARG A 181 7.39 12.58 2.58
CA ARG A 181 6.61 13.83 2.47
C ARG A 181 5.58 13.76 1.37
N ILE A 182 5.91 13.18 0.20
CA ILE A 182 4.97 13.01 -0.91
C ILE A 182 3.80 12.11 -0.46
N VAL A 183 4.11 10.90 0.01
CA VAL A 183 3.09 9.91 0.40
C VAL A 183 2.22 10.46 1.54
N LYS A 184 2.82 10.97 2.62
CA LYS A 184 2.06 11.51 3.76
C LYS A 184 1.27 12.75 3.38
N GLY A 185 1.88 13.68 2.65
CA GLY A 185 1.24 14.94 2.24
C GLY A 185 0.06 14.73 1.30
N ASN A 186 0.16 13.76 0.38
CA ASN A 186 -0.93 13.45 -0.54
C ASN A 186 -2.05 12.65 0.16
N ALA A 187 -1.71 11.69 1.02
CA ALA A 187 -2.70 10.99 1.84
C ALA A 187 -3.48 11.96 2.73
N MET A 188 -2.82 12.92 3.39
CA MET A 188 -3.49 13.94 4.20
C MET A 188 -4.41 14.84 3.37
N ARG A 189 -3.98 15.29 2.18
CA ARG A 189 -4.81 16.10 1.28
C ARG A 189 -6.00 15.33 0.74
N ARG A 190 -5.83 14.03 0.44
CA ARG A 190 -6.93 13.14 0.03
C ARG A 190 -7.93 12.96 1.16
N ASN A 191 -7.48 12.60 2.37
CA ASN A 191 -8.36 12.44 3.53
C ASN A 191 -9.10 13.74 3.87
N ALA A 192 -8.45 14.90 3.79
CA ALA A 192 -9.11 16.19 4.02
C ALA A 192 -10.21 16.48 2.98
N ARG A 193 -9.95 16.18 1.69
CA ARG A 193 -10.97 16.30 0.64
C ARG A 193 -12.14 15.36 0.88
N HIS A 194 -11.88 14.11 1.27
CA HIS A 194 -12.94 13.16 1.59
C HIS A 194 -13.76 13.58 2.81
N HIS A 195 -13.14 14.06 3.89
CA HIS A 195 -13.87 14.60 5.04
C HIS A 195 -14.76 15.78 4.65
N ALA A 196 -14.22 16.75 3.90
CA ALA A 196 -14.99 17.90 3.43
C ALA A 196 -16.14 17.50 2.48
N PHE A 197 -15.99 16.38 1.79
CA PHE A 197 -17.07 15.79 0.99
C PHE A 197 -18.13 15.14 1.88
N LEU A 198 -17.75 14.28 2.84
CA LEU A 198 -18.69 13.61 3.75
C LEU A 198 -19.54 14.61 4.54
N ASP A 199 -18.96 15.73 4.97
CA ASP A 199 -19.67 16.80 5.68
C ASP A 199 -20.80 17.43 4.84
N ARG A 200 -20.75 17.32 3.50
CA ARG A 200 -21.76 17.83 2.57
C ARG A 200 -22.85 16.82 2.23
N VAL A 201 -22.66 15.53 2.55
CA VAL A 201 -23.63 14.48 2.25
C VAL A 201 -24.65 14.41 3.39
N PRO A 202 -25.94 14.78 3.18
CA PRO A 202 -26.88 14.92 4.29
C PRO A 202 -27.09 13.65 5.11
N VAL A 203 -27.07 12.48 4.46
CA VAL A 203 -27.22 11.18 5.14
C VAL A 203 -26.00 10.81 6.00
N LEU A 204 -24.83 11.40 5.75
CA LEU A 204 -23.59 11.14 6.48
C LEU A 204 -23.20 12.30 7.41
N ALA A 205 -23.91 13.43 7.36
CA ALA A 205 -23.60 14.64 8.12
C ALA A 205 -23.75 14.45 9.64
N SER A 206 -24.53 13.46 10.09
CA SER A 206 -24.68 13.13 11.51
C SER A 206 -23.53 12.29 12.08
N LEU A 207 -22.63 11.79 11.24
CA LEU A 207 -21.50 10.97 11.69
C LEU A 207 -20.42 11.84 12.35
N GLY A 208 -19.97 11.43 13.53
CA GLY A 208 -18.85 12.05 14.22
C GLY A 208 -17.51 11.81 13.51
N ARG A 209 -16.47 12.58 13.84
CA ARG A 209 -15.15 12.45 13.18
C ARG A 209 -14.56 11.04 13.24
N TYR A 210 -14.72 10.34 14.36
CA TYR A 210 -14.26 8.96 14.48
C TYR A 210 -14.99 8.00 13.53
N GLU A 211 -16.31 8.14 13.40
CA GLU A 211 -17.14 7.31 12.51
C GLU A 211 -16.84 7.62 11.04
N GLN A 212 -16.64 8.89 10.71
CA GLN A 212 -16.19 9.30 9.38
C GLN A 212 -14.80 8.73 9.06
N CYS A 213 -13.84 8.74 9.99
CA CYS A 213 -12.53 8.11 9.77
C CYS A 213 -12.68 6.62 9.46
N ARG A 214 -13.52 5.90 10.21
CA ARG A 214 -13.84 4.48 9.95
C ARG A 214 -14.48 4.27 8.58
N LEU A 215 -15.36 5.18 8.15
CA LEU A 215 -15.94 5.14 6.80
C LEU A 215 -14.88 5.37 5.72
N LEU A 216 -14.00 6.36 5.89
CA LEU A 216 -12.93 6.68 4.95
C LEU A 216 -11.94 5.53 4.77
N GLU A 217 -11.65 4.77 5.83
CA GLU A 217 -10.84 3.55 5.76
C GLU A 217 -11.48 2.44 4.92
N ALA A 218 -12.81 2.42 4.86
CA ALA A 218 -13.59 1.46 4.08
C ALA A 218 -13.78 1.89 2.61
N ILE A 219 -13.48 3.15 2.25
CA ILE A 219 -13.58 3.62 0.86
C ILE A 219 -12.61 2.82 -0.02
N ARG A 220 -13.08 2.51 -1.23
CA ARG A 220 -12.31 1.84 -2.27
C ARG A 220 -12.43 2.65 -3.56
N THR A 221 -11.30 2.93 -4.19
CA THR A 221 -11.25 3.59 -5.50
C THR A 221 -11.60 2.56 -6.58
N GLN A 222 -12.56 2.89 -7.43
CA GLN A 222 -12.92 2.11 -8.62
C GLN A 222 -12.77 3.00 -9.85
N HIS A 223 -12.10 2.48 -10.87
CA HIS A 223 -12.00 3.11 -12.19
C HIS A 223 -13.01 2.45 -13.13
N VAL A 224 -13.68 3.26 -13.93
CA VAL A 224 -14.69 2.83 -14.92
C VAL A 224 -14.39 3.49 -16.25
N SER A 225 -14.61 2.76 -17.35
CA SER A 225 -14.37 3.25 -18.70
C SER A 225 -15.60 3.98 -19.26
N GLU A 226 -15.40 4.84 -20.26
CA GLU A 226 -16.51 5.53 -20.94
C GLU A 226 -17.56 4.51 -21.43
N GLY A 227 -18.83 4.76 -21.12
CA GLY A 227 -19.95 3.89 -21.48
C GLY A 227 -20.17 2.70 -20.54
N GLU A 228 -19.34 2.50 -19.52
CA GLU A 228 -19.51 1.43 -18.53
C GLU A 228 -20.65 1.76 -17.55
N GLU A 229 -21.56 0.81 -17.33
CA GLU A 229 -22.63 0.96 -16.34
C GLU A 229 -22.10 0.70 -14.92
N ILE A 230 -22.20 1.71 -14.06
CA ILE A 230 -21.75 1.65 -12.66
C ILE A 230 -22.84 1.04 -11.77
N ILE A 231 -24.08 1.47 -11.96
CA ILE A 231 -25.27 0.86 -11.36
C ILE A 231 -26.33 0.65 -12.44
N ARG A 232 -27.08 -0.43 -12.33
CA ARG A 232 -28.18 -0.75 -13.25
C ARG A 232 -29.53 -0.58 -12.55
N GLU A 233 -30.49 0.07 -13.18
CA GLU A 233 -31.85 0.18 -12.65
C GLU A 233 -32.44 -1.20 -12.34
N GLY A 234 -33.20 -1.30 -11.26
CA GLY A 234 -33.86 -2.52 -10.83
C GLY A 234 -32.92 -3.54 -10.17
N SER A 235 -31.60 -3.33 -10.21
CA SER A 235 -30.63 -4.17 -9.51
C SER A 235 -30.67 -3.91 -8.00
N TYR A 236 -30.21 -4.89 -7.22
CA TYR A 236 -29.88 -4.68 -5.81
C TYR A 236 -28.46 -4.12 -5.69
N GLY A 237 -28.23 -3.27 -4.71
CA GLY A 237 -26.88 -2.82 -4.39
C GLY A 237 -26.81 -2.20 -3.00
N SER A 238 -25.66 -2.35 -2.36
CA SER A 238 -25.34 -1.81 -1.03
C SER A 238 -24.29 -0.70 -1.07
N ALA A 239 -23.81 -0.34 -2.27
CA ALA A 239 -22.73 0.63 -2.45
C ALA A 239 -23.26 2.06 -2.63
N PHE A 240 -22.52 2.99 -2.06
CA PHE A 240 -22.63 4.44 -2.25
C PHE A 240 -21.38 4.91 -3.00
N TYR A 241 -21.56 5.80 -3.98
CA TYR A 241 -20.50 6.22 -4.88
C TYR A 241 -20.28 7.73 -4.78
N ILE A 242 -19.01 8.12 -4.82
CA ILE A 242 -18.53 9.50 -4.85
C ILE A 242 -17.74 9.67 -6.13
N ILE A 243 -18.01 10.73 -6.89
CA ILE A 243 -17.29 11.00 -8.13
C ILE A 243 -16.03 11.81 -7.78
N GLU A 244 -14.86 11.20 -7.91
CA GLU A 244 -13.58 11.92 -7.74
C GLU A 244 -13.21 12.71 -9.01
N GLU A 245 -13.34 12.08 -10.18
CA GLU A 245 -12.99 12.63 -11.49
C GLU A 245 -13.99 12.11 -12.55
N GLY A 246 -14.18 12.88 -13.62
CA GLY A 246 -15.08 12.54 -14.73
C GLY A 246 -16.51 13.04 -14.56
N GLU A 247 -17.38 12.52 -15.42
CA GLU A 247 -18.80 12.84 -15.52
C GLU A 247 -19.58 11.53 -15.67
N VAL A 248 -20.76 11.43 -15.05
CA VAL A 248 -21.67 10.30 -15.24
C VAL A 248 -23.06 10.80 -15.59
N ARG A 249 -23.79 10.01 -16.38
CA ARG A 249 -25.19 10.27 -16.73
C ARG A 249 -26.12 9.29 -16.03
N CYS A 250 -27.33 9.74 -15.70
CA CYS A 250 -28.36 8.89 -15.10
C CYS A 250 -29.53 8.72 -16.08
N SER A 251 -29.97 7.47 -16.29
CA SER A 251 -31.08 7.13 -17.18
C SER A 251 -32.02 6.11 -16.55
N GLN A 252 -33.25 6.01 -17.09
CA GLN A 252 -34.25 5.01 -16.69
C GLN A 252 -34.66 4.13 -17.88
N GLN A 253 -35.04 2.89 -17.61
CA GLN A 253 -35.56 1.93 -18.57
C GLN A 253 -36.79 2.50 -19.27
N GLY A 254 -36.76 2.47 -20.59
CA GLY A 254 -37.84 2.99 -21.43
C GLY A 254 -37.78 4.50 -21.71
N SER A 255 -36.79 5.22 -21.17
CA SER A 255 -36.52 6.63 -21.50
C SER A 255 -35.19 6.76 -22.26
N SER A 256 -35.21 7.42 -23.40
CA SER A 256 -34.00 7.86 -24.11
C SER A 256 -33.35 9.12 -23.49
N HIS A 257 -34.02 9.72 -22.50
CA HIS A 257 -33.58 10.98 -21.88
C HIS A 257 -32.96 10.74 -20.51
N GLU A 258 -31.94 11.55 -20.21
CA GLU A 258 -31.33 11.63 -18.88
C GLU A 258 -32.38 12.14 -17.87
N ILE A 259 -32.42 11.52 -16.69
CA ILE A 259 -33.43 11.83 -15.66
C ILE A 259 -33.02 12.98 -14.73
N CYS A 260 -31.77 13.40 -14.81
CA CYS A 260 -31.22 14.52 -14.05
C CYS A 260 -30.06 15.15 -14.83
N ARG A 261 -29.52 16.26 -14.30
CA ARG A 261 -28.25 16.79 -14.80
C ARG A 261 -27.16 15.72 -14.64
N ARG A 262 -26.17 15.75 -15.53
CA ARG A 262 -24.98 14.94 -15.37
C ARG A 262 -24.26 15.28 -14.06
N LEU A 263 -23.78 14.24 -13.41
CA LEU A 263 -23.10 14.32 -12.13
C LEU A 263 -21.59 14.37 -12.41
N VAL A 264 -20.89 15.29 -11.77
CA VAL A 264 -19.47 15.57 -12.01
C VAL A 264 -18.66 15.35 -10.74
N ALA A 265 -17.35 15.59 -10.79
CA ALA A 265 -16.48 15.54 -9.62
C ALA A 265 -17.08 16.29 -8.41
N SER A 266 -17.07 15.65 -7.24
CA SER A 266 -17.74 16.06 -5.98
C SER A 266 -19.25 15.86 -5.91
N ASP A 267 -19.91 15.35 -6.95
CA ASP A 267 -21.27 14.80 -6.82
C ASP A 267 -21.24 13.33 -6.34
N PHE A 268 -22.41 12.78 -6.02
CA PHE A 268 -22.57 11.42 -5.51
C PHE A 268 -23.87 10.79 -5.95
N PHE A 269 -23.96 9.47 -5.81
CA PHE A 269 -25.20 8.72 -6.06
C PHE A 269 -25.23 7.40 -5.29
N GLY A 270 -26.42 6.83 -5.18
CA GLY A 270 -26.64 5.52 -4.56
C GLY A 270 -26.66 5.55 -3.03
N GLU A 271 -26.73 6.74 -2.43
CA GLU A 271 -26.79 6.97 -0.98
C GLU A 271 -28.00 6.30 -0.32
N ARG A 272 -29.11 6.13 -1.07
CA ARG A 272 -30.29 5.37 -0.60
C ARG A 272 -29.96 3.92 -0.26
N ALA A 273 -28.96 3.31 -0.91
CA ALA A 273 -28.54 1.94 -0.61
C ALA A 273 -27.89 1.79 0.77
N LEU A 274 -27.48 2.90 1.41
CA LEU A 274 -26.99 2.88 2.78
C LEU A 274 -28.14 2.81 3.80
N LEU A 275 -29.35 3.20 3.41
CA LEU A 275 -30.50 3.31 4.31
C LEU A 275 -31.60 2.27 4.03
N SER A 276 -31.64 1.72 2.81
CA SER A 276 -32.73 0.87 2.35
C SER A 276 -32.24 -0.27 1.47
N THR A 277 -32.96 -1.38 1.49
CA THR A 277 -32.78 -2.54 0.61
C THR A 277 -33.56 -2.43 -0.71
N GLU A 278 -34.10 -1.25 -1.01
CA GLU A 278 -34.79 -0.97 -2.27
C GLU A 278 -33.88 -1.20 -3.49
N ARG A 279 -34.51 -1.53 -4.63
CA ARG A 279 -33.81 -1.66 -5.91
C ARG A 279 -33.34 -0.28 -6.40
N ARG A 280 -32.26 -0.26 -7.18
CA ARG A 280 -31.74 0.96 -7.80
C ARG A 280 -32.82 1.62 -8.67
N ALA A 281 -33.05 2.91 -8.46
CA ALA A 281 -34.09 3.68 -9.15
C ALA A 281 -33.73 4.12 -10.57
N ALA A 282 -32.45 4.00 -10.95
CA ALA A 282 -31.92 4.43 -12.24
C ALA A 282 -30.62 3.67 -12.57
N THR A 283 -30.27 3.68 -13.84
CA THR A 283 -28.96 3.27 -14.35
C THR A 283 -28.03 4.48 -14.35
N VAL A 284 -26.78 4.28 -13.94
CA VAL A 284 -25.72 5.31 -14.00
C VAL A 284 -24.59 4.77 -14.86
N THR A 285 -24.17 5.56 -15.83
CA THR A 285 -23.14 5.20 -16.81
C THR A 285 -22.07 6.29 -16.84
N ALA A 286 -20.80 5.87 -16.90
CA ALA A 286 -19.66 6.75 -17.13
C ALA A 286 -19.62 7.31 -18.56
#